data_AF-A0AAV6QBL7-F1
#
_entry.id   AF-A0AAV6QBL7-F1
#
_cell.length_a   1.000
_cell.length_b   1.000
_cell.length_c   1.000
_cell.angle_alpha   90.00
_cell.angle_beta   90.00
_cell.angle_gamma   90.00
#
_symmetry.space_group_name_H-M   'P 1'
#
loop_
_entity.id
_entity.type
_entity.pdbx_description
1 polymer ?
#
loop_
_entity_poly.entity_id
_entity_poly.type
_entity_poly.pdbx_seq_one_letter_code
_entity_poly.pdbx_strand_id
1 'polypeptide(L)' 'MSIMSYNGGAVMAMRGKNCVAIAADRRFGIQAQMVTTDFQKIFPMGDRLYIGLAGLATDVQTV' A
#
# COMPACT_ATOMS: atom_id res chain seq x y z
N MET A 1 -11.87 -3.14 16.76
CA MET A 1 -11.21 -3.13 15.44
C MET A 1 -10.24 -1.96 15.40
N SER A 2 -9.03 -2.12 14.85
CA SER A 2 -8.04 -1.04 14.76
C SER A 2 -8.36 -0.09 13.59
N ILE A 3 -8.00 1.19 13.71
CA ILE A 3 -8.11 2.17 12.60
C ILE A 3 -7.33 1.70 11.35
N MET A 4 -6.24 0.94 11.56
CA MET A 4 -5.41 0.40 10.47
C MET A 4 -6.16 -0.61 9.59
N SER A 5 -7.20 -1.25 10.12
CA SER A 5 -8.03 -2.19 9.35
C SER A 5 -9.21 -1.53 8.63
N TYR A 6 -9.43 -0.22 8.80
CA TYR A 6 -10.61 0.47 8.28
C TYR A 6 -10.70 0.42 6.75
N ASN A 7 -9.59 0.71 6.07
CA ASN A 7 -9.48 0.55 4.61
C ASN A 7 -8.82 -0.78 4.21
N GLY A 8 -8.13 -1.43 5.14
CA GLY A 8 -7.35 -2.63 4.92
C GLY A 8 -6.14 -2.36 4.02
N GLY A 9 -5.79 -3.36 3.21
CA GLY A 9 -4.63 -3.31 2.34
C GLY A 9 -3.40 -4.00 2.94
N ALA A 10 -2.52 -4.44 2.06
CA ALA A 10 -1.30 -5.15 2.36
C ALA A 10 -0.18 -4.69 1.43
N VAL A 11 1.01 -4.50 2.00
CA VAL A 11 2.24 -4.20 1.27
C VAL A 11 3.29 -5.22 1.72
N MET A 12 4.07 -5.73 0.78
CA MET A 12 5.18 -6.64 1.03
C MET A 12 6.40 -6.21 0.23
N ALA A 13 7.58 -6.28 0.84
CA ALA A 13 8.85 -6.10 0.16
C ALA A 13 9.73 -7.33 0.37
N MET A 14 10.51 -7.71 -0.65
CA MET A 14 11.40 -8.86 -0.64
C MET A 14 12.76 -8.51 -1.25
N ARG A 15 13.82 -9.00 -0.61
CA ARG A 15 15.21 -8.80 -1.06
C ARG A 15 15.73 -10.03 -1.81
N GLY A 16 16.23 -9.83 -3.01
CA GLY A 16 16.96 -10.81 -3.79
C GLY A 16 18.49 -10.63 -3.68
N LYS A 17 19.24 -11.38 -4.49
CA LYS A 17 20.72 -11.34 -4.48
C LYS A 17 21.28 -9.96 -4.84
N ASN A 18 20.78 -9.36 -5.94
CA ASN A 18 21.18 -8.04 -6.46
C ASN A 18 19.96 -7.20 -6.89
N CYS A 19 18.78 -7.49 -6.33
CA CYS A 19 17.55 -6.80 -6.66
C CYS A 19 16.61 -6.76 -5.44
N VAL A 20 15.61 -5.90 -5.51
CA VAL A 20 14.52 -5.81 -4.54
C VAL A 20 13.19 -5.81 -5.29
N ALA A 21 12.15 -6.38 -4.68
CA ALA A 21 10.79 -6.35 -5.18
C ALA A 21 9.87 -5.77 -4.10
N ILE A 22 8.88 -4.98 -4.51
CA ILE A 22 7.82 -4.47 -3.64
C ILE A 22 6.48 -4.68 -4.34
N ALA A 23 5.48 -5.15 -3.60
CA ALA A 23 4.15 -5.45 -4.10
C ALA A 23 3.08 -5.00 -3.10
N ALA A 24 1.92 -4.60 -3.63
CA ALA A 24 0.77 -4.20 -2.84
C ALA A 24 -0.53 -4.62 -3.52
N ASP A 25 -1.56 -4.88 -2.74
CA ASP A 25 -2.90 -5.07 -3.27
C ASP A 25 -3.50 -3.73 -3.74
N ARG A 26 -4.41 -3.77 -4.71
CA ARG A 26 -5.03 -2.56 -5.29
C ARG A 26 -6.43 -2.24 -4.75
N ARG A 27 -6.92 -3.01 -3.77
CA ARG A 27 -8.24 -2.80 -3.18
C ARG A 27 -8.24 -1.53 -2.34
N PHE A 28 -9.21 -0.67 -2.60
CA PHE A 28 -9.65 0.37 -1.69
C PHE A 28 -11.06 0.05 -1.21
N GLY A 29 -11.22 -0.07 0.10
CA GLY A 29 -12.49 -0.37 0.73
C GLY A 29 -12.79 0.56 1.90
N ILE A 30 -14.07 0.61 2.26
CA ILE A 30 -14.56 1.19 3.51
C ILE A 30 -15.17 0.02 4.28
N GLN A 31 -14.42 -0.48 5.27
CA GLN A 31 -14.75 -1.72 5.98
C GLN A 31 -14.98 -2.88 5.00
N ALA A 32 -16.18 -3.48 4.99
CA ALA A 32 -16.54 -4.58 4.12
C ALA A 32 -16.82 -4.15 2.66
N GLN A 33 -17.17 -2.88 2.41
CA GLN A 33 -17.53 -2.39 1.09
C GLN A 33 -16.26 -2.10 0.26
N MET A 34 -16.18 -2.66 -0.94
CA MET A 34 -15.18 -2.28 -1.93
C MET A 34 -15.61 -1.00 -2.66
N VAL A 35 -14.69 -0.05 -2.82
CA VAL A 35 -14.91 1.20 -3.56
C VAL A 35 -14.21 1.15 -4.92
N THR A 36 -12.90 0.83 -4.96
CA THR A 36 -12.14 0.67 -6.22
C THR A 36 -11.11 -0.46 -6.13
N THR A 37 -10.62 -0.91 -7.29
CA THR A 37 -9.60 -1.97 -7.46
C THR A 37 -8.29 -1.47 -8.07
N ASP A 38 -8.09 -0.16 -8.08
CA ASP A 38 -6.97 0.51 -8.74
C ASP A 38 -6.24 1.51 -7.83
N PHE A 39 -6.39 1.38 -6.51
CA PHE A 39 -5.77 2.30 -5.55
C PHE A 39 -4.25 2.11 -5.47
N GLN A 40 -3.50 3.21 -5.61
CA GLN A 40 -2.04 3.21 -5.53
C GLN A 40 -1.57 3.22 -4.07
N LYS A 41 -0.75 2.24 -3.69
CA LYS A 41 -0.13 2.14 -2.35
C LYS A 41 1.39 2.19 -2.37
N ILE A 42 2.00 2.16 -3.57
CA ILE A 42 3.45 2.20 -3.77
C ILE A 42 3.78 3.47 -4.53
N PHE A 43 4.73 4.24 -4.03
CA PHE A 43 5.12 5.55 -4.55
C PHE A 43 6.63 5.58 -4.82
N PRO A 44 7.06 6.14 -5.97
CA PRO A 44 8.47 6.33 -6.25
C PRO A 44 9.04 7.48 -5.39
N MET A 45 10.21 7.24 -4.79
CA MET A 45 10.97 8.24 -4.01
C MET A 45 12.33 8.58 -4.67
N GLY A 46 12.62 7.94 -5.81
CA GLY A 46 13.81 8.13 -6.64
C GLY A 46 13.97 6.96 -7.61
N ASP A 47 14.95 7.01 -8.52
CA ASP A 47 15.09 6.06 -9.63
C ASP A 47 15.13 4.58 -9.21
N ARG A 48 15.65 4.28 -8.01
CA ARG A 48 15.78 2.92 -7.46
C ARG A 48 15.23 2.80 -6.04
N LEU A 49 14.34 3.71 -5.64
CA LEU A 49 13.78 3.77 -4.29
C LEU A 49 12.27 3.95 -4.35
N TYR A 50 11.54 3.06 -3.67
CA TYR A 50 10.09 3.08 -3.58
C TYR A 50 9.66 2.92 -2.12
N ILE A 51 8.55 3.56 -1.76
CA ILE A 51 7.89 3.39 -0.47
C ILE A 51 6.51 2.79 -0.69
N GLY A 52 6.12 1.83 0.15
CA GLY A 52 4.77 1.28 0.16
C GLY A 52 4.11 1.51 1.51
N LEU A 53 2.90 2.08 1.50
CA LEU A 53 2.17 2.46 2.70
C LEU A 53 0.83 1.70 2.77
N ALA A 54 0.54 1.08 3.90
CA ALA A 54 -0.72 0.39 4.18
C ALA A 54 -1.32 0.89 5.51
N GLY A 55 -2.65 0.93 5.60
CA GLY A 55 -3.35 1.43 6.77
C GLY A 55 -4.52 2.34 6.40
N LEU A 56 -4.71 3.40 7.17
CA LEU A 56 -5.75 4.39 6.90
C LEU A 56 -5.43 5.14 5.60
N ALA A 57 -6.38 5.15 4.66
CA ALA A 57 -6.14 5.66 3.31
C ALA A 57 -5.80 7.16 3.28
N THR A 58 -6.34 7.94 4.22
CA THR A 58 -6.02 9.38 4.36
C THR A 58 -4.55 9.59 4.68
N ASP A 59 -4.01 8.76 5.57
CA ASP A 59 -2.63 8.88 6.02
C ASP A 59 -1.67 8.38 4.94
N VAL A 60 -2.05 7.32 4.21
CA VAL A 60 -1.32 6.81 3.03
C VAL A 60 -1.15 7.87 1.93
N GLN A 61 -2.11 8.78 1.78
CA GLN A 61 -2.04 9.85 0.77
C GLN A 61 -1.31 11.10 1.26
N THR A 62 -1.26 11.33 2.58
CA THR A 62 -0.77 12.59 3.16
C THR A 62 0.71 12.52 3.55
N VAL A 63 1.21 11.35 3.94
CA VAL A 63 2.59 11.11 4.41
C VAL A 63 3.48 10.66 3.26
#